data_AF-A0A1I2U290-F1
#
_entry.id   AF-A0A1I2U290-F1
#
_cell.length_a   1.000
_cell.length_b   1.000
_cell.length_c   1.000
_cell.angle_alpha   90.00
_cell.angle_beta   90.00
_cell.angle_gamma   90.00
#
_symmetry.space_group_name_H-M   'P 1'
#
loop_
_entity.id
_entity.type
_entity.pdbx_description
1 polymer ?
#
loop_
_entity_poly.entity_id
_entity_poly.type
_entity_poly.pdbx_seq_one_letter_code
_entity_poly.pdbx_strand_id
1 'polypeptide(L)'
;MKKFLIASFFTMFLFQLHAQDGVPSKSVYLEVGGPGMPYSFNYDFRFDSENMNSWGMRIGAGGYTISEGESFFSLPIMANKLYGNGPHYFEFGMGMTFFAFNEDQNQYCLTGYYDQNSGQYICTTYEQYPFNFILDVDGSPSVMGMLNFGYRKVPVDGGFTWKVNINPLFNNNGFWPLFAGVGFGYAF
;
A
#
# COMPACT_ATOMS: atom_id res chain seq x y z
N MET A 1 29.52 5.69 26.52
CA MET A 1 29.69 5.43 25.07
C MET A 1 29.40 3.97 24.80
N LYS A 2 28.16 3.63 24.40
CA LYS A 2 27.75 2.25 24.10
C LYS A 2 27.91 2.01 22.60
N LYS A 3 28.74 1.03 22.22
CA LYS A 3 29.00 0.66 20.82
C LYS A 3 27.81 -0.16 20.31
N PHE A 4 27.10 0.33 19.30
CA PHE A 4 26.13 -0.47 18.54
C PHE A 4 26.89 -1.32 17.53
N LEU A 5 26.82 -2.65 17.69
CA LEU A 5 27.25 -3.62 16.70
C LEU A 5 26.09 -3.80 15.71
N ILE A 6 26.23 -3.23 14.51
CA ILE A 6 25.34 -3.49 13.38
C ILE A 6 25.81 -4.81 12.75
N ALA A 7 25.12 -5.90 13.05
CA ALA A 7 25.30 -7.16 12.32
C ALA A 7 24.52 -7.06 10.99
N SER A 8 25.25 -6.80 9.90
CA SER A 8 24.74 -6.89 8.55
C SER A 8 24.50 -8.35 8.20
N PHE A 9 23.24 -8.79 8.22
CA PHE A 9 22.84 -10.14 7.80
C PHE A 9 22.44 -10.07 6.32
N PHE A 10 23.44 -10.11 5.43
CA PHE A 10 23.20 -10.22 3.99
C PHE A 10 22.91 -11.69 3.66
N THR A 11 21.66 -12.12 3.87
CA THR A 11 21.21 -13.47 3.48
C THR A 11 20.97 -13.49 1.98
N MET A 12 21.90 -14.10 1.25
CA MET A 12 21.72 -14.45 -0.16
C MET A 12 20.61 -15.51 -0.25
N PHE A 13 19.39 -15.09 -0.58
CA PHE A 13 18.32 -16.03 -0.95
C PHE A 13 18.72 -16.71 -2.27
N LEU A 14 19.17 -17.96 -2.17
CA LEU A 14 19.36 -18.85 -3.31
C LEU A 14 17.97 -19.26 -3.81
N PHE A 15 17.41 -18.48 -4.74
CA PHE A 15 16.20 -18.88 -5.45
C PHE A 15 16.53 -20.12 -6.29
N GLN A 16 15.90 -21.25 -5.94
CA GLN A 16 15.85 -22.43 -6.79
C GLN A 16 15.18 -22.00 -8.10
N LEU A 17 15.96 -21.95 -9.19
CA LEU A 17 15.45 -21.70 -10.54
C LEU A 17 14.72 -22.96 -11.00
N HIS A 18 13.42 -23.03 -10.74
CA HIS A 18 12.55 -23.94 -11.47
C HIS A 18 12.33 -23.33 -12.85
N ALA A 19 12.89 -23.97 -13.89
CA ALA A 19 12.41 -23.75 -15.24
C ALA A 19 10.92 -24.14 -15.26
N GLN A 20 10.04 -23.14 -15.32
CA GLN A 20 8.60 -23.36 -15.37
C GLN A 20 8.20 -23.33 -16.85
N ASP A 21 7.71 -24.46 -17.36
CA ASP A 21 7.25 -24.64 -18.76
C ASP A 21 5.93 -23.87 -19.06
N GLY A 22 5.64 -22.78 -18.34
CA GLY A 22 4.39 -22.05 -18.40
C GLY A 22 4.57 -20.54 -18.31
N VAL A 23 3.55 -19.82 -18.76
CA VAL A 23 3.51 -18.35 -18.65
C VAL A 23 3.52 -17.97 -17.16
N PRO A 24 4.38 -17.02 -16.73
CA PRO A 24 4.57 -16.67 -15.32
C PRO A 24 3.43 -15.80 -14.81
N SER A 25 2.26 -16.43 -14.73
CA SER A 25 0.96 -15.84 -14.49
C SER A 25 0.74 -15.44 -13.04
N LYS A 26 1.68 -15.74 -12.14
CA LYS A 26 1.65 -15.38 -10.74
C LYS A 26 2.85 -14.51 -10.41
N SER A 27 2.72 -13.73 -9.35
CA SER A 27 3.80 -12.89 -8.89
C SER A 27 3.62 -12.47 -7.45
N VAL A 28 4.75 -12.29 -6.78
CA VAL A 28 4.83 -11.65 -5.47
C VAL A 28 5.73 -10.43 -5.57
N TYR A 29 5.36 -9.31 -4.96
CA TYR A 29 6.20 -8.12 -4.97
C TYR A 29 5.93 -7.21 -3.78
N LEU A 30 6.97 -6.46 -3.45
CA LEU A 30 6.91 -5.28 -2.60
C LEU A 30 6.53 -4.07 -3.46
N GLU A 31 5.69 -3.21 -2.92
CA GLU A 31 5.29 -1.97 -3.56
C GLU A 31 5.38 -0.81 -2.58
N VAL A 32 5.84 0.34 -3.05
CA VAL A 32 5.90 1.61 -2.30
C VAL A 32 5.09 2.64 -3.09
N GLY A 33 4.22 3.39 -2.41
CA GLY A 33 3.41 4.44 -3.03
C GLY A 33 2.32 3.93 -3.99
N GLY A 34 1.92 2.67 -3.87
CA GLY A 34 0.88 2.07 -4.72
C GLY A 34 -0.41 1.74 -3.95
N PRO A 35 -1.29 0.90 -4.51
CA PRO A 35 -2.59 0.63 -3.92
C PRO A 35 -2.60 0.15 -2.46
N GLY A 36 -1.54 -0.49 -1.98
CA GLY A 36 -1.44 -0.86 -0.56
C GLY A 36 -1.12 0.26 0.42
N MET A 37 -1.13 1.52 -0.04
CA MET A 37 -0.71 2.72 0.71
C MET A 37 0.82 2.71 0.94
N PRO A 38 1.43 3.28 2.00
CA PRO A 38 2.84 3.73 1.91
C PRO A 38 3.78 2.62 1.44
N TYR A 39 3.53 1.38 1.86
CA TYR A 39 4.08 0.19 1.25
C TYR A 39 3.15 -1.02 1.42
N SER A 40 3.34 -2.06 0.61
CA SER A 40 2.63 -3.34 0.74
C SER A 40 3.37 -4.53 0.13
N PHE A 41 3.09 -5.70 0.66
CA PHE A 41 3.40 -6.99 0.04
C PHE A 41 2.18 -7.44 -0.74
N ASN A 42 2.38 -7.81 -2.00
CA ASN A 42 1.29 -8.14 -2.92
C ASN A 42 1.50 -9.51 -3.54
N TYR A 43 0.40 -10.24 -3.71
CA TYR A 43 0.27 -11.40 -4.56
C TYR A 43 -0.69 -11.09 -5.69
N ASP A 44 -0.25 -11.32 -6.92
CA ASP A 44 -1.00 -10.99 -8.13
C ASP A 44 -0.97 -12.19 -9.07
N PHE A 45 -2.15 -12.63 -9.52
CA PHE A 45 -2.31 -13.78 -10.38
C PHE A 45 -3.27 -13.49 -11.53
N ARG A 46 -3.04 -14.13 -12.68
CA ARG A 46 -3.95 -14.12 -13.83
C ARG A 46 -5.06 -15.16 -13.65
N PHE A 47 -6.29 -14.85 -14.06
CA PHE A 47 -7.40 -15.80 -14.04
C PHE A 47 -7.23 -16.89 -15.10
N ASP A 48 -6.65 -16.54 -16.25
CA ASP A 48 -6.19 -17.49 -17.26
C ASP A 48 -4.66 -17.58 -17.13
N SER A 49 -4.18 -18.71 -16.60
CA SER A 49 -2.76 -18.93 -16.34
C SER A 49 -1.91 -19.11 -17.60
N GLU A 50 -2.53 -19.36 -18.75
CA GLU A 50 -1.84 -19.53 -20.03
C GLU A 50 -1.74 -18.21 -20.80
N ASN A 51 -2.44 -17.16 -20.34
CA ASN A 51 -2.52 -15.88 -21.03
C ASN A 51 -2.18 -14.72 -20.10
N MET A 52 -0.98 -14.15 -20.28
CA MET A 52 -0.53 -12.98 -19.52
C MET A 52 -1.42 -11.74 -19.71
N ASN A 53 -2.05 -11.58 -20.88
CA ASN A 53 -2.94 -10.44 -21.17
C ASN A 53 -4.35 -10.60 -20.58
N SER A 54 -4.62 -11.69 -19.86
CA SER A 54 -5.90 -11.91 -19.22
C SER A 54 -6.11 -10.99 -18.01
N TRP A 55 -7.39 -10.90 -17.60
CA TRP A 55 -7.72 -10.32 -16.31
C TRP A 55 -7.09 -11.14 -15.19
N GLY A 56 -6.78 -10.47 -14.09
CA GLY A 56 -6.32 -11.10 -12.89
C GLY A 56 -6.66 -10.29 -11.67
N MET A 57 -6.21 -10.79 -10.52
CA MET A 57 -6.47 -10.20 -9.23
C MET A 57 -5.18 -10.02 -8.46
N ARG A 58 -5.13 -8.90 -7.73
CA ARG A 58 -4.12 -8.57 -6.76
C ARG A 58 -4.77 -8.49 -5.39
N ILE A 59 -4.13 -9.14 -4.44
CA ILE A 59 -4.38 -8.96 -3.02
C ILE A 59 -3.06 -8.65 -2.35
N GLY A 60 -3.05 -7.74 -1.40
CA GLY A 60 -1.85 -7.41 -0.65
C GLY A 60 -2.15 -7.08 0.80
N ALA A 61 -1.09 -6.84 1.55
CA ALA A 61 -1.15 -6.35 2.92
C ALA A 61 -0.01 -5.36 3.18
N GLY A 62 -0.32 -4.29 3.90
CA GLY A 62 0.64 -3.32 4.42
C GLY A 62 0.34 -3.04 5.88
N GLY A 63 1.29 -2.42 6.58
CA GLY A 63 1.09 -2.02 7.96
C GLY A 63 2.36 -1.79 8.75
N TYR A 64 2.24 -1.00 9.81
CA TYR A 64 3.26 -0.74 10.81
C TYR A 64 2.63 -0.61 12.20
N THR A 65 3.47 -0.75 13.22
CA THR A 65 3.17 -0.38 14.59
C THR A 65 4.42 0.27 15.15
N ILE A 66 4.27 1.45 15.76
CA ILE A 66 5.37 2.15 16.42
C ILE A 66 5.10 2.24 17.93
N SER A 67 6.17 2.43 18.70
CA SER A 67 6.19 2.25 20.17
C SER A 67 5.28 3.20 20.95
N GLU A 68 4.69 4.20 20.31
CA GLU A 68 3.79 5.19 20.93
C GLU A 68 2.31 4.82 20.79
N GLY A 69 1.99 3.61 20.30
CA GLY A 69 0.60 3.13 20.18
C GLY A 69 -0.04 3.44 18.83
N GLU A 70 0.65 4.20 17.97
CA GLU A 70 0.23 4.39 16.59
C GLU A 70 0.40 3.09 15.80
N SER A 71 -0.63 2.74 15.05
CA SER A 71 -0.64 1.56 14.20
C SER A 71 -1.41 1.81 12.92
N PHE A 72 -1.02 1.10 11.88
CA PHE A 72 -1.67 1.15 10.58
C PHE A 72 -1.68 -0.24 9.97
N PHE A 73 -2.79 -0.58 9.32
CA PHE A 73 -2.97 -1.81 8.58
C PHE A 73 -3.72 -1.50 7.30
N SER A 74 -3.29 -2.10 6.18
CA SER A 74 -3.96 -1.98 4.88
C SER A 74 -4.10 -3.34 4.19
N LEU A 75 -5.21 -3.51 3.49
CA LEU A 75 -5.53 -4.68 2.69
C LEU A 75 -6.05 -4.22 1.31
N PRO A 76 -5.16 -3.99 0.34
CA PRO A 76 -5.53 -3.70 -1.04
C PRO A 76 -6.09 -4.95 -1.75
N ILE A 77 -7.19 -4.78 -2.45
CA ILE A 77 -7.75 -5.76 -3.39
C ILE A 77 -8.02 -5.06 -4.72
N MET A 78 -7.52 -5.62 -5.82
CA MET A 78 -7.61 -4.98 -7.14
C MET A 78 -7.78 -6.01 -8.26
N ALA A 79 -8.73 -5.77 -9.15
CA ALA A 79 -8.79 -6.42 -10.45
C ALA A 79 -7.91 -5.65 -11.44
N ASN A 80 -7.12 -6.34 -12.23
CA ASN A 80 -6.24 -5.70 -13.20
C ASN A 80 -6.05 -6.54 -14.48
N LYS A 81 -5.70 -5.87 -15.56
CA LYS A 81 -5.42 -6.47 -16.86
C LYS A 81 -4.11 -5.93 -17.43
N LEU A 82 -3.36 -6.81 -18.06
CA LEU A 82 -2.12 -6.49 -18.75
C LEU A 82 -2.37 -6.41 -20.25
N TYR A 83 -1.68 -5.47 -20.90
CA TYR A 83 -1.71 -5.27 -22.34
C TYR A 83 -0.27 -5.15 -22.83
N GLY A 84 0.20 -6.15 -23.56
CA GLY A 84 1.58 -6.18 -24.03
C GLY A 84 2.01 -7.53 -24.56
N ASN A 85 3.30 -7.62 -24.88
CA ASN A 85 3.93 -8.80 -25.46
C ASN A 85 5.35 -8.97 -24.91
N GLY A 86 5.83 -10.21 -24.93
CA GLY A 86 7.16 -10.55 -24.42
C GLY A 86 7.27 -10.15 -22.95
N PRO A 87 8.28 -9.35 -22.55
CA PRO A 87 8.45 -8.97 -21.16
C PRO A 87 7.81 -7.64 -20.76
N HIS A 88 7.06 -6.98 -21.64
CA HIS A 88 6.64 -5.59 -21.47
C HIS A 88 5.12 -5.43 -21.53
N TYR A 89 4.53 -4.90 -20.47
CA TYR A 89 3.08 -4.75 -20.34
C TYR A 89 2.69 -3.39 -19.82
N PHE A 90 1.67 -2.81 -20.43
CA PHE A 90 0.85 -1.79 -19.79
C PHE A 90 -0.15 -2.45 -18.84
N GLU A 91 -0.30 -1.93 -17.64
CA GLU A 91 -1.19 -2.42 -16.60
C GLU A 91 -2.31 -1.41 -16.36
N PHE A 92 -3.55 -1.90 -16.44
CA PHE A 92 -4.73 -1.16 -16.01
C PHE A 92 -5.44 -1.93 -14.90
N GLY A 93 -5.84 -1.25 -13.84
CA GLY A 93 -6.56 -1.88 -12.73
C GLY A 93 -7.47 -0.94 -11.96
N MET A 94 -8.41 -1.54 -11.25
CA MET A 94 -9.34 -0.86 -10.34
C MET A 94 -9.53 -1.73 -9.10
N GLY A 95 -9.59 -1.09 -7.95
CA GLY A 95 -9.67 -1.79 -6.68
C GLY A 95 -10.10 -0.89 -5.53
N MET A 96 -10.06 -1.49 -4.35
CA MET A 96 -10.31 -0.84 -3.08
C MET A 96 -9.24 -1.29 -2.09
N THR A 97 -8.87 -0.38 -1.20
CA THR A 97 -7.99 -0.69 -0.08
C THR A 97 -8.76 -0.47 1.20
N PHE A 98 -8.93 -1.55 1.95
CA PHE A 98 -9.47 -1.51 3.30
C PHE A 98 -8.34 -1.19 4.25
N PHE A 99 -8.55 -0.29 5.21
CA PHE A 99 -7.50 0.04 6.15
C PHE A 99 -8.03 0.44 7.50
N ALA A 100 -7.22 0.20 8.50
CA ALA A 100 -7.45 0.57 9.88
C ALA A 100 -6.20 1.24 10.42
N PHE A 101 -6.40 2.26 11.22
CA PHE A 101 -5.32 2.99 11.86
C PHE A 101 -5.71 3.38 13.28
N ASN A 102 -4.71 3.45 14.14
CA ASN A 102 -4.79 4.12 15.42
C ASN A 102 -3.73 5.21 15.37
N GLU A 103 -4.14 6.45 15.54
CA GLU A 103 -3.23 7.58 15.68
C GLU A 103 -3.69 8.37 16.89
N ASP A 104 -2.74 8.72 17.76
CA ASP A 104 -3.03 9.58 18.89
C ASP A 104 -3.47 10.93 18.34
N GLN A 105 -4.78 11.15 18.33
CA GLN A 105 -5.38 12.39 17.87
C GLN A 105 -4.76 13.53 18.69
N ASN A 106 -3.94 14.36 18.06
CA ASN A 106 -3.45 15.59 18.66
C ASN A 106 -4.64 16.55 18.86
N GLN A 107 -5.37 16.35 19.96
CA GLN A 107 -6.47 17.18 20.37
C GLN A 107 -5.91 18.43 21.05
N TYR A 108 -5.98 19.57 20.37
CA TYR A 108 -5.58 20.84 20.98
C TYR A 108 -6.81 21.57 21.52
N CYS A 109 -6.68 22.07 22.74
CA CYS A 109 -7.71 22.89 23.34
C CYS A 109 -7.70 24.29 22.73
N LEU A 110 -8.76 24.65 22.00
CA LEU A 110 -8.92 25.98 21.42
C LEU A 110 -9.43 26.99 22.43
N THR A 111 -10.47 26.61 23.17
CA THR A 111 -11.09 27.45 24.18
C THR A 111 -11.38 26.65 25.44
N GLY A 112 -11.25 27.29 26.58
CA GLY A 112 -11.54 26.71 27.89
C GLY A 112 -11.68 27.81 28.93
N TYR A 113 -12.01 27.41 30.15
CA TYR A 113 -12.12 28.30 31.29
C TYR A 113 -11.46 27.70 32.52
N TYR A 114 -11.00 28.55 33.43
CA TYR A 114 -10.52 28.11 34.74
C TYR A 114 -11.70 27.87 35.67
N ASP A 115 -11.81 26.65 36.19
CA ASP A 115 -12.76 26.33 37.25
C ASP A 115 -12.26 26.94 38.57
N GLN A 116 -13.08 27.80 39.16
CA GLN A 116 -12.74 28.54 40.38
C GLN A 116 -12.69 27.66 41.63
N ASN A 117 -13.29 26.46 41.60
CA ASN A 117 -13.28 25.54 42.74
C ASN A 117 -12.05 24.63 42.74
N SER A 118 -11.63 24.17 41.56
CA SER A 118 -10.52 23.23 41.40
C SER A 118 -9.21 23.88 40.96
N GLY A 119 -9.25 25.11 40.46
CA GLY A 119 -8.10 25.81 39.88
C GLY A 119 -7.60 25.20 38.57
N GLN A 120 -8.29 24.19 38.02
CA GLN A 120 -7.93 23.51 36.80
C GLN A 120 -8.47 24.27 35.58
N TYR A 121 -7.70 24.27 34.49
CA TYR A 121 -8.19 24.74 33.19
C TYR A 121 -9.01 23.63 32.53
N ILE A 122 -10.31 23.88 32.34
CA ILE A 122 -11.24 22.96 31.67
C ILE A 122 -11.37 23.40 30.23
N CYS A 123 -11.04 22.50 29.31
CA CYS A 123 -11.25 22.73 27.89
C CYS A 123 -12.73 22.58 27.52
N THR A 124 -13.28 23.52 26.74
CA THR A 124 -14.65 23.46 26.23
C THR A 124 -14.74 23.11 24.76
N THR A 125 -13.71 23.44 23.98
CA THR A 125 -13.67 23.18 22.53
C THR A 125 -12.31 22.61 22.15
N TYR A 126 -12.34 21.48 21.46
CA TYR A 126 -11.15 20.80 20.93
C TYR A 126 -11.11 20.91 19.41
N GLU A 127 -9.92 21.09 18.83
CA GLU A 127 -9.67 20.85 17.40
C GLU A 127 -9.11 19.45 17.22
N GLN A 128 -9.62 18.72 16.23
CA GLN A 128 -9.12 17.40 15.85
C GLN A 128 -8.63 17.45 14.40
N TYR A 129 -7.39 17.03 14.16
CA TYR A 129 -6.88 16.86 12.81
C TYR A 129 -7.23 15.44 12.34
N PRO A 130 -8.00 15.30 11.24
CA PRO A 130 -8.28 13.98 10.68
C PRO A 130 -6.98 13.35 10.18
N PHE A 131 -6.86 12.02 10.30
CA PHE A 131 -5.79 11.30 9.62
C PHE A 131 -5.91 11.52 8.12
N ASN A 132 -4.81 11.88 7.47
CA ASN A 132 -4.76 12.07 6.03
C ASN A 132 -3.68 11.18 5.39
N PHE A 133 -4.10 10.33 4.45
CA PHE A 133 -3.18 9.62 3.55
C PHE A 133 -3.44 10.11 2.13
N ILE A 134 -2.82 11.24 1.77
CA ILE A 134 -3.07 12.03 0.54
C ILE A 134 -4.45 12.70 0.51
N LEU A 135 -5.50 11.97 0.89
CA LEU A 135 -6.86 12.45 1.10
C LEU A 135 -7.23 12.31 2.57
N ASP A 136 -8.10 13.20 3.04
CA ASP A 136 -8.67 13.16 4.39
C ASP A 136 -9.53 11.91 4.58
N VAL A 137 -9.50 11.34 5.78
CA VAL A 137 -10.23 10.11 6.13
C VAL A 137 -11.09 10.34 7.38
N ASP A 138 -12.40 10.07 7.25
CA ASP A 138 -13.40 10.39 8.30
C ASP A 138 -13.29 9.54 9.57
N GLY A 139 -12.50 8.46 9.54
CA GLY A 139 -12.34 7.57 10.67
C GLY A 139 -11.67 6.25 10.33
N SER A 140 -11.67 5.36 11.33
CA SER A 140 -10.98 4.07 11.30
C SER A 140 -11.94 2.99 11.83
N PRO A 141 -12.15 1.87 11.12
CA PRO A 141 -11.59 1.53 9.80
C PRO A 141 -12.23 2.34 8.65
N SER A 142 -11.57 2.33 7.49
CA SER A 142 -12.02 3.04 6.29
C SER A 142 -11.68 2.29 5.00
N VAL A 143 -12.16 2.82 3.88
CA VAL A 143 -11.99 2.27 2.53
C VAL A 143 -11.60 3.38 1.57
N MET A 144 -10.55 3.13 0.77
CA MET A 144 -10.08 4.00 -0.30
C MET A 144 -10.29 3.32 -1.64
N GLY A 145 -10.93 3.99 -2.58
CA GLY A 145 -11.02 3.55 -3.97
C GLY A 145 -9.74 3.88 -4.73
N MET A 146 -9.32 2.97 -5.62
CA MET A 146 -8.07 3.10 -6.35
C MET A 146 -8.21 2.69 -7.81
N LEU A 147 -7.65 3.51 -8.68
CA LEU A 147 -7.31 3.12 -10.06
C LEU A 147 -5.81 2.84 -10.15
N ASN A 148 -5.39 2.20 -11.23
CA ASN A 148 -3.99 1.88 -11.48
C ASN A 148 -3.72 1.89 -12.97
N PHE A 149 -2.74 2.70 -13.36
CA PHE A 149 -2.23 2.79 -14.72
C PHE A 149 -0.72 2.72 -14.64
N GLY A 150 -0.08 1.81 -15.35
CA GLY A 150 1.35 1.65 -15.19
C GLY A 150 2.03 0.84 -16.25
N TYR A 151 3.35 0.83 -16.17
CA TYR A 151 4.20 -0.07 -16.92
C TYR A 151 4.71 -1.17 -15.99
N ARG A 152 4.65 -2.41 -16.46
CA ARG A 152 5.14 -3.58 -15.73
C ARG A 152 6.01 -4.43 -16.65
N LYS A 153 7.20 -4.77 -16.16
CA LYS A 153 8.07 -5.76 -16.80
C LYS A 153 7.85 -7.13 -16.17
N VAL A 154 7.38 -8.11 -16.94
CA VAL A 154 7.23 -9.50 -16.49
C VAL A 154 8.08 -10.40 -17.39
N PRO A 155 9.22 -10.97 -16.94
CA PRO A 155 10.05 -11.83 -17.77
C PRO A 155 9.24 -13.00 -18.36
N VAL A 156 9.56 -13.44 -19.59
CA VAL A 156 8.78 -14.47 -20.30
C VAL A 156 8.83 -15.82 -19.59
N ASP A 157 9.97 -16.16 -18.98
CA ASP A 157 10.19 -17.45 -18.29
C ASP A 157 10.09 -17.32 -16.76
N GLY A 158 9.48 -16.24 -16.28
CA GLY A 158 9.49 -15.87 -14.87
C GLY A 158 10.82 -15.25 -14.43
N GLY A 159 10.86 -14.81 -13.17
CA GLY A 159 12.02 -14.12 -12.60
C GLY A 159 11.70 -12.71 -12.09
N PHE A 160 12.75 -11.91 -11.97
CA PHE A 160 12.65 -10.55 -11.43
C PHE A 160 11.72 -9.66 -12.26
N THR A 161 10.68 -9.14 -11.61
CA THR A 161 9.69 -8.22 -12.18
C THR A 161 9.75 -6.88 -11.45
N TRP A 162 9.45 -5.81 -12.18
CA TRP A 162 9.30 -4.48 -11.61
C TRP A 162 8.22 -3.71 -12.34
N LYS A 163 7.71 -2.66 -11.70
CA LYS A 163 6.67 -1.80 -12.26
C LYS A 163 6.73 -0.37 -11.73
N VAL A 164 6.16 0.54 -12.51
CA VAL A 164 5.93 1.94 -12.15
C VAL A 164 4.50 2.32 -12.50
N ASN A 165 3.81 2.99 -11.59
CA ASN A 165 2.37 3.10 -11.58
C ASN A 165 1.94 4.52 -11.17
N ILE A 166 0.86 5.01 -11.78
CA ILE A 166 0.05 6.11 -11.27
C ILE A 166 -1.27 5.51 -10.78
N ASN A 167 -1.65 5.90 -9.58
CA ASN A 167 -2.74 5.32 -8.80
C ASN A 167 -3.71 6.38 -8.35
N PRO A 168 -4.62 6.88 -9.21
CA PRO A 168 -5.64 7.82 -8.76
C PRO A 168 -6.42 7.27 -7.56
N LEU A 169 -6.51 8.08 -6.50
CA LEU A 169 -7.16 7.75 -5.24
C LEU A 169 -8.49 8.48 -5.15
N PHE A 170 -9.50 7.86 -4.52
CA PHE A 170 -10.76 8.53 -4.23
C PHE A 170 -11.47 7.97 -3.01
N ASN A 171 -12.13 8.85 -2.28
CA ASN A 171 -13.02 8.54 -1.16
C ASN A 171 -14.14 9.60 -1.09
N ASN A 172 -14.92 9.59 0.00
CA ASN A 172 -16.00 10.57 0.18
C ASN A 172 -15.52 12.03 0.29
N ASN A 173 -14.23 12.25 0.59
CA ASN A 173 -13.63 13.56 0.77
C ASN A 173 -12.97 14.11 -0.50
N GLY A 174 -12.78 13.29 -1.54
CA GLY A 174 -12.30 13.81 -2.82
C GLY A 174 -11.65 12.77 -3.74
N PHE A 175 -10.89 13.30 -4.69
CA PHE A 175 -10.17 12.56 -5.72
C PHE A 175 -8.76 13.14 -5.89
N TRP A 176 -7.74 12.28 -5.79
CA TRP A 176 -6.34 12.65 -6.01
C TRP A 176 -5.77 11.91 -7.24
N PRO A 177 -5.44 12.60 -8.34
CA PRO A 177 -5.07 11.94 -9.60
C PRO A 177 -3.66 11.37 -9.67
N LEU A 178 -2.72 11.90 -8.87
CA LEU A 178 -1.27 11.75 -9.12
C LEU A 178 -0.54 11.07 -7.97
N PHE A 179 -1.15 10.08 -7.33
CA PHE A 179 -0.40 9.22 -6.42
C PHE A 179 0.40 8.21 -7.24
N ALA A 180 1.69 8.03 -6.95
CA ALA A 180 2.58 7.27 -7.81
C ALA A 180 3.35 6.23 -7.01
N GLY A 181 3.51 5.05 -7.59
CA GLY A 181 4.11 3.90 -6.94
C GLY A 181 5.12 3.16 -7.80
N VAL A 182 6.00 2.43 -7.14
CA VAL A 182 6.98 1.52 -7.73
C VAL A 182 6.92 0.18 -7.04
N GLY A 183 7.06 -0.91 -7.79
CA GLY A 183 7.05 -2.26 -7.25
C GLY A 183 8.19 -3.11 -7.78
N PHE A 184 8.70 -4.01 -6.93
CA PHE A 184 9.78 -4.95 -7.24
C PHE A 184 9.47 -6.32 -6.67
N GLY A 185 9.70 -7.37 -7.44
CA GLY A 185 9.46 -8.73 -6.96
C GLY A 185 9.81 -9.82 -7.94
N TYR A 186 9.06 -10.92 -7.88
CA TYR A 186 9.31 -12.14 -8.65
C TYR A 186 8.02 -12.64 -9.29
N ALA A 187 8.06 -12.92 -10.59
CA ALA A 187 6.99 -13.55 -11.35
C ALA A 187 7.33 -15.03 -11.61
N PHE A 188 6.32 -15.90 -11.55
CA PHE A 188 6.47 -17.34 -11.68
C PHE A 188 5.21 -17.97 -12.28
#